data_AF-A0A222SVC1-F1
#
_entry.id   AF-A0A222SVC1-F1
#
_cell.length_a   1.000
_cell.length_b   1.000
_cell.length_c   1.000
_cell.angle_alpha   90.00
_cell.angle_beta   90.00
_cell.angle_gamma   90.00
#
_symmetry.space_group_name_H-M   'P 1'
#
loop_
_entity.id
_entity.type
_entity.pdbx_description
1 polymer ?
#
loop_
_entity_poly.entity_id
_entity_poly.type
_entity_poly.pdbx_seq_one_letter_code
_entity_poly.pdbx_strand_id
1 'polypeptide(L)'
;MGVDTLAYVLAKLQDWEPLRDSIYEDLADALDVQAPPRDAIDGLVERIQGSLTQLVTIALAGHAGRTDREAALLIERANDLHSETVPGSYWKAVGHLRQLGWVTNELLERLSRTGYIDVAS
;
A
#
# COMPACT_ATOMS: atom_id res chain seq x y z
N MET A 1 2.87 16.62 -18.61
CA MET A 1 3.47 15.64 -17.68
C MET A 1 4.80 16.24 -17.26
N GLY A 2 4.83 16.84 -16.07
CA GLY A 2 5.90 17.75 -15.64
C GLY A 2 7.08 16.99 -15.06
N VAL A 3 8.26 17.61 -15.15
CA VAL A 3 9.56 17.12 -14.66
C VAL A 3 9.52 16.69 -13.18
N ASP A 4 8.58 17.25 -12.41
CA ASP A 4 8.33 16.94 -10.99
C ASP A 4 7.85 15.49 -10.77
N THR A 5 7.01 14.97 -11.67
CA THR A 5 6.53 13.57 -11.59
C THR A 5 7.68 12.60 -11.83
N LEU A 6 8.62 12.94 -12.72
CA LEU A 6 9.75 12.10 -13.03
C LEU A 6 10.80 12.12 -11.92
N ALA A 7 11.06 13.28 -11.32
CA ALA A 7 11.95 13.41 -10.17
C ALA A 7 11.41 12.67 -8.94
N TYR A 8 10.09 12.74 -8.71
CA TYR A 8 9.42 11.97 -7.66
C TYR A 8 9.54 10.46 -7.88
N VAL A 9 9.29 9.99 -9.10
CA VAL A 9 9.42 8.57 -9.46
C VAL A 9 10.87 8.09 -9.32
N LEU A 10 11.85 8.91 -9.73
CA LEU A 10 13.28 8.57 -9.60
C LEU A 10 13.74 8.50 -8.13
N ALA A 11 13.30 9.44 -7.29
CA ALA A 11 13.60 9.40 -5.87
C ALA A 11 13.01 8.13 -5.22
N LYS A 12 11.78 7.77 -5.58
CA LYS A 12 11.14 6.53 -5.10
C LYS A 12 11.81 5.25 -5.62
N LEU A 13 12.41 5.29 -6.80
CA LEU A 13 13.22 4.19 -7.34
C LEU A 13 14.59 4.05 -6.65
N GLN A 14 15.16 5.16 -6.17
CA GLN A 14 16.44 5.17 -5.46
C GLN A 14 16.31 4.70 -4.02
N ASP A 15 15.18 4.98 -3.36
CA ASP A 15 14.84 4.49 -2.03
C ASP A 15 14.13 3.12 -2.07
N TRP A 16 14.17 2.42 -3.21
CA TRP A 16 13.41 1.19 -3.41
C TRP A 16 14.01 0.02 -2.62
N GLU A 17 13.31 -0.36 -1.55
CA GLU A 17 13.44 -1.68 -0.91
C GLU A 17 12.48 -2.68 -1.56
N PRO A 18 12.82 -3.98 -1.59
CA PRO A 18 11.91 -5.03 -2.05
C PRO A 18 10.69 -5.18 -1.12
N LEU A 19 9.64 -5.83 -1.63
CA LEU A 19 8.47 -6.18 -0.83
C LEU A 19 8.90 -7.07 0.35
N ARG A 20 8.58 -6.63 1.56
CA ARG A 20 8.95 -7.35 2.79
C ARG A 20 7.94 -8.44 3.09
N ASP A 21 8.43 -9.62 3.47
CA ASP A 21 7.58 -10.72 3.95
C ASP A 21 6.75 -10.33 5.19
N SER A 22 7.21 -9.33 5.96
CA SER A 22 6.48 -8.77 7.11
C SER A 22 5.15 -8.12 6.74
N ILE A 23 4.87 -7.89 5.45
CA ILE A 23 3.59 -7.34 5.00
C ILE A 23 2.40 -8.11 5.57
N TYR A 24 2.49 -9.45 5.68
CA TYR A 24 1.40 -10.25 6.21
C TYR A 24 1.15 -10.02 7.69
N GLU A 25 2.20 -9.84 8.48
CA GLU A 25 2.11 -9.51 9.91
C GLU A 25 1.54 -8.10 10.09
N ASP A 26 2.05 -7.13 9.32
CA ASP A 26 1.57 -5.74 9.34
C ASP A 26 0.08 -5.65 8.93
N LEU A 27 -0.33 -6.44 7.93
CA LEU A 27 -1.74 -6.53 7.51
C LEU A 27 -2.62 -7.20 8.55
N ALA A 28 -2.13 -8.26 9.22
CA ALA A 28 -2.84 -8.92 10.30
C ALA A 28 -3.10 -7.94 11.46
N ASP A 29 -2.06 -7.21 11.88
CA ASP A 29 -2.17 -6.20 12.95
C ASP A 29 -3.12 -5.05 12.58
N ALA A 30 -3.10 -4.60 11.32
CA ALA A 30 -3.95 -3.51 10.86
C ALA A 30 -5.43 -3.91 10.73
N LEU A 31 -5.70 -5.14 10.30
CA LEU A 31 -7.05 -5.65 9.99
C LEU A 31 -7.71 -6.40 11.15
N ASP A 32 -7.00 -6.63 12.26
CA ASP A 32 -7.56 -7.26 13.45
C ASP A 32 -8.78 -6.46 13.98
N VAL A 33 -9.72 -7.19 14.56
CA VAL A 33 -10.87 -6.65 15.31
C VAL A 33 -10.38 -5.76 16.45
N GLN A 34 -9.33 -6.17 17.15
CA GLN A 34 -8.69 -5.39 18.21
C GLN A 34 -7.79 -4.32 17.59
N ALA A 35 -8.03 -3.05 17.97
CA ALA A 35 -7.18 -1.96 17.52
C ALA A 35 -5.76 -2.07 18.09
N PRO A 36 -4.72 -1.81 17.28
CA PRO A 36 -3.34 -1.78 17.76
C PRO A 36 -3.12 -0.67 18.78
N PRO A 37 -2.13 -0.80 19.69
CA PRO A 37 -1.85 0.23 20.67
C PRO A 37 -1.42 1.54 19.98
N ARG A 38 -1.73 2.67 20.61
CA ARG A 38 -1.58 4.02 20.01
C ARG A 38 -0.16 4.30 19.50
N ASP A 39 0.84 3.89 20.25
CA ASP A 39 2.26 4.08 19.93
C ASP A 39 2.74 3.20 18.76
N ALA A 40 2.00 2.15 18.41
CA ALA A 40 2.29 1.31 17.23
C ALA A 40 1.64 1.82 15.94
N ILE A 41 0.64 2.70 16.02
CA ILE A 41 -0.16 3.12 14.85
C ILE A 41 0.71 3.76 13.76
N ASP A 42 1.51 4.77 14.12
CA ASP A 42 2.28 5.52 13.13
C ASP A 42 3.31 4.62 12.42
N GLY A 43 3.95 3.72 13.18
CA GLY A 43 4.88 2.74 12.62
C GLY A 43 4.20 1.72 11.69
N LEU A 44 2.99 1.26 12.02
CA LEU A 44 2.20 0.37 11.15
C LEU A 44 1.76 1.10 9.88
N VAL A 45 1.29 2.35 9.99
CA VAL A 45 0.91 3.19 8.85
C VAL A 45 2.10 3.36 7.90
N GLU A 46 3.27 3.73 8.41
CA GLU A 46 4.48 3.92 7.60
C GLU A 46 4.89 2.63 6.87
N ARG A 47 4.92 1.49 7.58
CA ARG A 47 5.30 0.21 6.98
C ARG A 47 4.32 -0.24 5.90
N ILE A 48 3.01 -0.13 6.15
CA ILE A 48 1.97 -0.51 5.18
C ILE A 48 1.97 0.44 3.98
N GLN A 49 2.15 1.74 4.17
CA GLN A 49 2.30 2.70 3.07
C GLN A 49 3.52 2.41 2.20
N GLY A 50 4.64 2.01 2.80
CA GLY A 50 5.83 1.55 2.09
C GLY A 50 5.52 0.33 1.21
N SER A 51 4.89 -0.69 1.78
CA SER A 51 4.46 -1.89 1.05
C SER A 51 3.46 -1.57 -0.07
N LEU A 52 2.47 -0.71 0.19
CA LEU A 52 1.50 -0.27 -0.81
C LEU A 52 2.16 0.45 -1.99
N THR A 53 3.14 1.31 -1.71
CA THR A 53 3.94 1.99 -2.74
C THR A 53 4.67 0.99 -3.63
N GLN A 54 5.25 -0.06 -3.04
CA GLN A 54 5.92 -1.13 -3.78
C GLN A 54 4.94 -1.91 -4.67
N LEU A 55 3.76 -2.28 -4.14
CA LEU A 55 2.71 -2.97 -4.91
C LEU A 55 2.21 -2.13 -6.08
N VAL A 56 1.94 -0.84 -5.87
CA VAL A 56 1.55 0.08 -6.95
C VAL A 56 2.65 0.15 -8.01
N THR A 57 3.92 0.21 -7.60
CA THR A 57 5.06 0.23 -8.52
C THR A 57 5.14 -1.05 -9.36
N ILE A 58 4.97 -2.22 -8.73
CA ILE A 58 4.91 -3.52 -9.43
C ILE A 58 3.73 -3.54 -10.42
N ALA A 59 2.55 -3.10 -9.99
CA ALA A 59 1.36 -3.04 -10.82
C ALA A 59 1.55 -2.14 -12.05
N LEU A 60 2.17 -0.97 -11.87
CA LEU A 60 2.46 -0.03 -12.95
C LEU A 60 3.52 -0.59 -13.92
N ALA A 61 4.59 -1.18 -13.39
CA ALA A 61 5.63 -1.83 -14.21
C ALA A 61 5.06 -3.00 -15.02
N GLY A 62 4.20 -3.82 -14.40
CA GLY A 62 3.46 -4.90 -15.05
C GLY A 62 2.31 -4.44 -15.95
N HIS A 63 1.99 -3.15 -15.98
CA HIS A 63 0.86 -2.60 -16.72
C HIS A 63 -0.51 -3.16 -16.28
N ALA A 64 -0.60 -3.67 -15.05
CA ALA A 64 -1.79 -4.31 -14.49
C ALA A 64 -3.01 -3.40 -14.58
N GLY A 65 -2.87 -2.09 -14.30
CA GLY A 65 -3.97 -1.12 -14.40
C GLY A 65 -4.52 -0.89 -15.82
N ARG A 66 -3.84 -1.37 -16.87
CA ARG A 66 -4.35 -1.32 -18.26
C ARG A 66 -5.10 -2.60 -18.64
N THR A 67 -4.70 -3.73 -18.07
CA THR A 67 -5.23 -5.06 -18.39
C THR A 67 -6.31 -5.51 -17.41
N ASP A 68 -6.33 -4.93 -16.22
CA ASP A 68 -7.21 -5.29 -15.12
C ASP A 68 -7.82 -4.04 -14.48
N ARG A 69 -9.13 -3.93 -14.62
CA ARG A 69 -9.92 -2.81 -14.08
C ARG A 69 -9.88 -2.74 -12.55
N GLU A 70 -9.86 -3.88 -11.87
CA GLU A 70 -9.83 -3.90 -10.40
C GLU A 70 -8.47 -3.40 -9.88
N ALA A 71 -7.37 -3.83 -10.51
CA ALA A 71 -6.05 -3.27 -10.21
C ALA A 71 -6.00 -1.75 -10.45
N ALA A 72 -6.62 -1.24 -11.52
CA ALA A 72 -6.68 0.20 -11.77
C ALA A 72 -7.39 0.96 -10.64
N LEU A 73 -8.55 0.46 -10.18
CA LEU A 73 -9.30 1.07 -9.08
C LEU A 73 -8.55 1.03 -7.74
N LEU A 74 -7.82 -0.05 -7.48
CA LEU A 74 -7.00 -0.18 -6.28
C LEU A 74 -5.80 0.77 -6.30
N ILE A 75 -5.17 0.97 -7.46
CA ILE A 75 -4.10 1.96 -7.64
C ILE A 75 -4.63 3.38 -7.41
N GLU A 76 -5.81 3.73 -7.93
CA GLU A 76 -6.44 5.03 -7.69
C GLU A 76 -6.70 5.24 -6.20
N ARG A 77 -7.32 4.26 -5.52
CA ARG A 77 -7.56 4.33 -4.07
C ARG A 77 -6.29 4.46 -3.24
N ALA A 78 -5.21 3.78 -3.65
CA ALA A 78 -3.91 3.90 -3.01
C ALA A 78 -3.36 5.33 -3.10
N ASN A 79 -3.50 5.97 -4.27
CA ASN A 79 -3.07 7.35 -4.46
C ASN A 79 -3.90 8.35 -3.63
N ASP A 80 -5.21 8.15 -3.54
CA ASP A 80 -6.08 8.98 -2.71
C ASP A 80 -5.68 8.89 -1.23
N LEU A 81 -5.40 7.69 -0.73
CA LEU A 81 -4.94 7.46 0.66
C LEU A 81 -3.61 8.15 0.98
N HIS A 82 -2.70 8.26 0.02
CA HIS A 82 -1.45 9.01 0.20
C HIS A 82 -1.65 10.53 0.33
N SER A 83 -2.77 11.06 -0.15
CA SER A 83 -3.10 12.48 -0.06
C SER A 83 -3.77 12.89 1.26
N GLU A 84 -4.21 11.91 2.06
CA GLU A 84 -4.84 12.15 3.35
C GLU A 84 -3.81 12.45 4.45
N THR A 85 -3.89 13.61 5.08
CA THR A 85 -3.14 13.92 6.31
C THR A 85 -3.53 12.97 7.44
N VAL A 86 -2.53 12.40 8.14
CA VAL A 86 -2.72 11.52 9.30
C VAL A 86 -3.65 12.19 10.31
N PRO A 87 -4.81 11.58 10.64
CA PRO A 87 -5.78 12.24 11.50
C PRO A 87 -5.29 12.36 12.95
N GLY A 88 -5.37 13.55 13.55
CA GLY A 88 -4.95 13.78 14.95
C GLY A 88 -5.78 13.06 16.05
N SER A 89 -6.79 12.26 15.68
CA SER A 89 -7.59 11.45 16.61
C SER A 89 -7.25 9.97 16.43
N TYR A 90 -7.05 9.25 17.53
CA TYR A 90 -6.70 7.83 17.52
C TYR A 90 -7.66 6.96 16.71
N TRP A 91 -8.97 7.10 16.91
CA TRP A 91 -9.94 6.30 16.16
C TRP A 91 -9.96 6.63 14.67
N LYS A 92 -9.63 7.87 14.30
CA LYS A 92 -9.46 8.24 12.90
C LYS A 92 -8.16 7.65 12.33
N ALA A 93 -7.07 7.63 13.10
CA ALA A 93 -5.82 6.98 12.72
C ALA A 93 -5.98 5.46 12.56
N VAL A 94 -6.72 4.79 13.47
CA VAL A 94 -7.09 3.37 13.34
C VAL A 94 -7.95 3.13 12.09
N GLY A 95 -8.92 4.01 11.81
CA GLY A 95 -9.73 3.93 10.60
C GLY A 95 -8.88 4.05 9.32
N HIS A 96 -7.97 5.02 9.28
CA HIS A 96 -7.04 5.21 8.17
C HIS A 96 -6.09 4.00 8.01
N LEU A 97 -5.54 3.48 9.11
CA LEU A 97 -4.73 2.27 9.13
C LEU A 97 -5.48 1.07 8.54
N ARG A 98 -6.74 0.87 8.92
CA ARG A 98 -7.58 -0.22 8.37
C ARG A 98 -7.84 -0.05 6.89
N GLN A 99 -8.08 1.18 6.43
CA GLN A 99 -8.30 1.46 5.01
C GLN A 99 -7.02 1.20 4.19
N LEU A 100 -5.86 1.62 4.70
CA LEU A 100 -4.55 1.27 4.13
C LEU A 100 -4.33 -0.23 4.07
N GLY A 101 -4.55 -0.93 5.19
CA GLY A 101 -4.42 -2.38 5.27
C GLY A 101 -5.32 -3.09 4.25
N TRP A 102 -6.57 -2.65 4.13
CA TRP A 102 -7.52 -3.25 3.19
C TRP A 102 -7.09 -3.05 1.74
N VAL A 103 -6.78 -1.82 1.30
CA VAL A 103 -6.33 -1.56 -0.08
C VAL A 103 -5.05 -2.32 -0.40
N THR A 104 -4.12 -2.39 0.56
CA THR A 104 -2.86 -3.13 0.42
C THR A 104 -3.09 -4.63 0.25
N ASN A 105 -3.95 -5.23 1.09
CA ASN A 105 -4.29 -6.65 0.97
C ASN A 105 -4.96 -6.98 -0.36
N GLU A 106 -5.95 -6.18 -0.78
CA GLU A 106 -6.66 -6.41 -2.04
C GLU A 106 -5.73 -6.28 -3.25
N LEU A 107 -4.83 -5.29 -3.25
CA LEU A 107 -3.87 -5.13 -4.35
C LEU A 107 -2.85 -6.27 -4.36
N LEU A 108 -2.34 -6.68 -3.20
CA LEU A 108 -1.45 -7.83 -3.07
C LEU A 108 -2.11 -9.10 -3.64
N GLU A 109 -3.30 -9.44 -3.16
CA GLU A 109 -4.03 -10.62 -3.64
C GLU A 109 -4.32 -10.53 -5.15
N ARG A 110 -4.67 -9.34 -5.65
CA ARG A 110 -4.99 -9.16 -7.07
C ARG A 110 -3.78 -9.37 -7.96
N LEU A 111 -2.63 -8.79 -7.60
CA LEU A 111 -1.37 -8.96 -8.33
C LEU A 111 -0.86 -10.41 -8.26
N SER A 112 -1.07 -11.08 -7.14
CA SER A 112 -0.73 -12.50 -6.96
C SER A 112 -1.57 -13.39 -7.89
N ARG A 113 -2.89 -13.21 -7.88
CA ARG A 113 -3.82 -13.97 -8.75
C ARG A 113 -3.61 -13.75 -10.24
N THR A 114 -3.05 -12.60 -10.61
CA THR A 114 -2.79 -12.23 -12.02
C THR A 114 -1.35 -12.50 -12.44
N GLY A 115 -0.52 -13.06 -11.56
CA GLY A 115 0.84 -13.51 -11.86
C GLY A 115 1.90 -12.41 -11.93
N TYR A 116 1.61 -11.22 -11.38
CA TYR A 116 2.60 -10.14 -11.25
C TYR A 116 3.48 -10.27 -10.01
N ILE A 117 3.04 -11.06 -9.03
CA ILE A 117 3.78 -11.39 -7.80
C ILE A 117 3.62 -12.89 -7.57
N ASP A 118 4.72 -13.55 -7.19
CA ASP A 118 4.69 -14.95 -6.77
C ASP A 118 4.57 -14.98 -5.24
N VAL A 119 3.39 -15.33 -4.74
CA VAL A 119 3.20 -15.57 -3.31
C VAL A 119 3.50 -17.04 -3.08
N ALA A 120 4.56 -17.32 -2.32
CA ALA A 120 4.86 -18.67 -1.88
C ALA A 120 3.59 -19.27 -1.26
N SER A 121 3.01 -20.22 -2.00
CA SER A 121 1.78 -20.93 -1.64
C SER A 121 2.06 -22.01 -0.60
#